data_AF-A0A820FKF8-F1
#
_entry.id   AF-A0A820FKF8-F1
#
_cell.length_a   1.000
_cell.length_b   1.000
_cell.length_c   1.000
_cell.angle_alpha   90.00
_cell.angle_beta   90.00
_cell.angle_gamma   90.00
#
_symmetry.space_group_name_H-M   'P 1'
#
loop_
_entity.id
_entity.type
_entity.pdbx_description
1 polymer ?
#
loop_
_entity_poly.entity_id
_entity_poly.type
_entity_poly.pdbx_seq_one_letter_code
_entity_poly.pdbx_strand_id
1 'polypeptide(L)' 'MVGIDAKNKHILDSKYICPVCTLILRDPVQLSKCGHRQCQSCFDAQH' A
#
# COMPACT_ATOMS: atom_id res chain seq x y z
N MET A 1 13.28 -5.48 14.71
CA MET A 1 12.73 -5.44 13.34
C MET A 1 11.51 -6.36 13.31
N VAL A 2 10.31 -5.81 13.48
CA VAL A 2 9.09 -6.62 13.40
C VAL A 2 8.68 -6.66 11.93
N GLY A 3 9.01 -7.77 11.26
CA GLY A 3 8.44 -8.09 9.95
C GLY A 3 6.93 -8.26 10.13
N ILE A 4 6.14 -7.54 9.35
CA ILE A 4 4.68 -7.60 9.45
C ILE A 4 4.22 -8.86 8.71
N ASP A 5 4.00 -9.95 9.46
CA ASP A 5 3.42 -11.18 8.96
C ASP A 5 1.98 -10.96 8.48
N ALA A 6 1.72 -11.30 7.22
CA ALA A 6 0.47 -11.08 6.48
C ALA A 6 -0.78 -11.82 7.02
N LYS A 7 -0.72 -12.42 8.22
CA LYS A 7 -1.81 -13.24 8.78
C LYS A 7 -2.83 -12.45 9.60
N ASN A 8 -2.66 -11.14 9.72
CA ASN A 8 -3.43 -10.31 10.63
C ASN A 8 -4.36 -9.34 9.89
N LYS A 9 -5.29 -9.90 9.12
CA LYS A 9 -6.25 -9.15 8.26
C LYS A 9 -7.17 -8.21 9.06
N HIS A 10 -7.24 -8.34 10.38
CA HIS A 10 -8.12 -7.57 11.27
C HIS A 10 -7.42 -6.36 11.93
N ILE A 11 -6.11 -6.16 11.75
CA ILE A 11 -5.35 -5.06 12.37
C ILE A 11 -4.54 -4.26 11.33
N LEU A 12 -4.70 -4.56 10.04
CA LEU A 12 -4.15 -3.71 9.00
C LEU A 12 -5.10 -2.53 8.78
N ASP A 13 -4.71 -1.38 9.32
CA ASP A 13 -5.37 -0.12 9.02
C ASP A 13 -5.34 0.14 7.51
N SER A 14 -6.45 0.61 6.95
CA SER A 14 -6.61 0.89 5.52
C SER A 14 -5.52 1.79 4.95
N LYS A 15 -4.78 2.55 5.78
CA LYS A 15 -3.59 3.32 5.38
C LYS A 15 -2.43 2.45 4.82
N TYR A 16 -2.44 1.14 5.11
CA TYR A 16 -1.46 0.15 4.64
C TYR A 16 -1.99 -0.74 3.51
N ILE A 17 -3.16 -0.42 2.96
CA ILE A 17 -3.78 -1.14 1.84
C ILE A 17 -3.75 -0.27 0.60
N CYS A 18 -3.25 -0.82 -0.51
CA CYS A 18 -3.20 -0.11 -1.78
C CYS A 18 -4.61 -0.01 -2.35
N PRO A 19 -5.10 1.19 -2.72
CA PRO A 19 -6.44 1.35 -3.28
C PRO A 19 -6.60 0.74 -4.68
N VAL A 20 -5.49 0.44 -5.37
CA VAL A 20 -5.48 -0.10 -6.74
C VAL A 20 -5.59 -1.61 -6.73
N CYS A 21 -4.67 -2.30 -6.04
CA CYS A 21 -4.62 -3.75 -6.01
C CYS A 21 -5.28 -4.36 -4.77
N THR A 22 -5.74 -3.56 -3.82
CA THR A 22 -6.34 -3.98 -2.54
C THR A 22 -5.47 -4.93 -1.70
N LEU A 23 -4.17 -4.96 -1.98
CA LEU A 23 -3.15 -5.70 -1.26
C LEU A 23 -2.36 -4.76 -0.33
N ILE A 24 -1.57 -5.36 0.56
CA ILE A 24 -0.63 -4.64 1.42
C ILE A 24 0.32 -3.83 0.54
N LEU A 25 0.56 -2.56 0.90
CA LEU A 25 1.50 -1.72 0.14
C LEU A 25 2.89 -2.36 0.13
N ARG A 26 3.37 -2.65 -1.07
CA ARG A 26 4.76 -3.02 -1.36
C ARG A 26 5.43 -1.82 -2.01
N ASP A 27 6.49 -1.32 -1.39
CA ASP A 27 7.18 -0.09 -1.76
C ASP A 27 6.20 1.09 -1.91
N PRO A 28 5.68 1.62 -0.77
CA PRO A 28 4.66 2.65 -0.79
C PRO A 28 5.19 3.95 -1.38
N VAL A 29 4.60 4.38 -2.50
CA VAL A 29 4.80 5.69 -3.10
C VAL A 29 3.65 6.59 -2.67
N GLN A 30 3.98 7.80 -2.18
CA GLN A 30 2.99 8.81 -1.81
C GLN A 30 2.69 9.69 -3.02
N LEU A 31 1.41 9.81 -3.38
CA LEU A 31 0.99 10.69 -4.47
C LEU A 31 1.02 12.13 -4.00
N SER A 32 1.91 12.94 -4.57
CA SER A 32 2.04 14.37 -4.22
C SER A 32 0.76 15.18 -4.43
N LYS A 33 -0.15 14.72 -5.30
CA LYS A 33 -1.41 15.42 -5.60
C LYS A 33 -2.51 15.25 -4.54
N CYS A 34 -2.56 14.12 -3.85
CA CYS A 34 -3.68 13.78 -2.96
C CYS A 34 -3.25 13.16 -1.62
N GLY A 35 -1.95 12.91 -1.43
CA GLY A 35 -1.40 12.35 -0.18
C GLY A 35 -1.68 10.87 0.04
N HIS A 36 -2.40 10.20 -0.86
CA HIS A 36 -2.66 8.77 -0.77
C HIS A 36 -1.40 7.96 -1.11
N ARG A 37 -1.28 6.78 -0.50
CA ARG A 37 -0.18 5.86 -0.73
C ARG A 37 -0.66 4.69 -1.59
N GLN A 38 0.17 4.28 -2.54
CA GLN A 38 -0.06 3.09 -3.34
C GLN A 38 1.26 2.34 -3.60
N CYS A 39 1.20 1.11 -4.10
CA CYS A 39 2.42 0.36 -4.44
C CYS A 39 3.16 1.03 -5.60
N GLN A 40 4.49 1.02 -5.59
CA GLN A 40 5.31 1.52 -6.70
C GLN A 40 4.94 0.85 -8.03
N SER A 41 4.76 -0.47 -8.04
CA SER A 41 4.33 -1.20 -9.24
C SER A 41 2.94 -0.78 -9.74
N CYS A 42 2.03 -0.43 -8.83
CA CYS A 42 0.72 0.08 -9.21
C CYS A 42 0.78 1.53 -9.71
N PHE A 43 1.76 2.31 -9.25
CA PHE A 43 2.02 3.66 -9.76
C PHE A 43 2.66 3.65 -11.14
N ASP A 44 3.59 2.73 -11.36
CA ASP A 44 4.26 2.51 -12.64
C ASP A 44 3.29 1.95 -13.69
N ALA A 45 2.46 0.96 -13.32
CA ALA A 45 1.45 0.38 -14.21
C ALA A 45 0.27 1.31 -14.59
N GLN A 46 0.19 2.50 -13.99
CA GLN A 46 -0.80 3.53 -14.32
C GLN A 46 -0.23 4.64 -15.23
N HIS A 47 1.04 4.55 -15.62
CA HIS A 47 1.69 5.37 -16.63
C HIS A 47 1.96 4.56 -17.90
#